data_AF-A0AAJ7S8Y4-F1
#
_entry.id   AF-A0AAJ7S8Y4-F1
#
_cell.length_a   1.000
_cell.length_b   1.000
_cell.length_c   1.000
_cell.angle_alpha   90.00
_cell.angle_beta   90.00
_cell.angle_gamma   90.00
#
_symmetry.space_group_name_H-M   'P 1'
#
loop_
_entity.id
_entity.type
_entity.pdbx_description
1 polymer ?
#
loop_
_entity_poly.entity_id
_entity_poly.type
_entity_poly.pdbx_seq_one_letter_code
_entity_poly.pdbx_strand_id
1 'polypeptide(L)'
;MTYEGSTTHPGCWETTVWLILNKPIYVTARELYALRRLMQGPQNTPKAPLGNNSRPIQDLNHRTIRTNIDFHKPDAKCPTMAKDMHYRANTWQDDGTLTHNVVV
;
A
#
# COMPACT_ATOMS: atom_id res chain seq x y z
N MET A 1 -1.11 1.57 -4.56
CA MET A 1 -1.99 0.68 -5.35
C MET A 1 -1.98 -0.70 -4.72
N THR A 2 -3.10 -1.42 -4.75
CA THR A 2 -3.28 -2.72 -4.10
C THR A 2 -4.06 -3.66 -5.01
N TYR A 3 -3.60 -4.91 -5.16
CA TYR A 3 -4.29 -5.92 -5.97
C TYR A 3 -3.98 -7.34 -5.48
N GLU A 4 -4.86 -8.30 -5.77
CA GLU A 4 -4.65 -9.72 -5.48
C GLU A 4 -3.88 -10.39 -6.62
N GLY A 5 -2.90 -11.21 -6.29
CA GLY A 5 -2.06 -11.87 -7.28
C GLY A 5 -1.28 -13.05 -6.72
N SER A 6 -0.25 -13.43 -7.47
CA SER A 6 0.59 -14.58 -7.14
C SER A 6 1.98 -14.20 -6.69
N THR A 7 2.70 -15.18 -6.15
CA THR A 7 4.15 -15.11 -5.98
C THR A 7 4.86 -14.99 -7.34
N THR A 8 5.96 -14.24 -7.39
CA THR A 8 6.78 -14.04 -8.60
C THR A 8 7.94 -15.03 -8.73
N HIS A 9 7.87 -16.13 -7.98
CA HIS A 9 8.88 -17.19 -7.90
C HIS A 9 8.20 -18.54 -8.19
N PRO A 10 8.97 -19.61 -8.48
CA PRO A 10 8.39 -20.92 -8.76
C PRO A 10 7.37 -21.36 -7.70
N GLY A 11 6.28 -21.97 -8.16
CA GLY A 11 5.09 -22.27 -7.37
C GLY A 11 3.92 -21.34 -7.70
N CYS A 12 4.18 -20.06 -8.03
CA CYS A 12 3.20 -19.11 -8.58
C CYS A 12 1.85 -19.06 -7.83
N TRP A 13 1.84 -19.30 -6.52
CA TRP A 13 0.63 -19.43 -5.72
C TRP A 13 -0.15 -18.12 -5.67
N GLU A 14 -1.44 -18.16 -5.95
CA GLU A 14 -2.37 -17.01 -5.92
C GLU A 14 -2.82 -16.67 -4.50
N THR A 15 -1.86 -16.41 -3.62
CA THR A 15 -2.10 -16.17 -2.19
C THR A 15 -1.58 -14.81 -1.72
N THR A 16 -1.14 -13.95 -2.64
CA THR A 16 -0.50 -12.67 -2.31
C THR A 16 -1.43 -11.48 -2.55
N VAL A 17 -1.59 -10.63 -1.55
CA VAL A 17 -2.14 -9.28 -1.72
C VAL A 17 -0.97 -8.30 -1.86
N TRP A 18 -0.81 -7.76 -3.06
CA TRP A 18 0.28 -6.84 -3.39
C TRP A 18 -0.04 -5.41 -2.98
N LEU A 19 0.94 -4.73 -2.38
CA LEU A 19 0.91 -3.32 -2.03
C LEU A 19 2.04 -2.60 -2.77
N ILE A 20 1.70 -1.91 -3.86
CA ILE A 20 2.65 -1.14 -4.66
C ILE A 20 2.67 0.31 -4.18
N LEU A 21 3.82 0.74 -3.66
CA LEU A 21 4.09 2.11 -3.24
C LEU A 21 4.33 3.01 -4.45
N ASN A 22 3.76 4.22 -4.44
CA ASN A 22 3.89 5.16 -5.57
C ASN A 22 5.22 5.94 -5.56
N LYS A 23 5.84 6.08 -4.40
CA LYS A 23 7.11 6.79 -4.26
C LYS A 23 8.24 5.76 -4.23
N PRO A 24 9.14 5.75 -5.23
CA PRO A 24 10.27 4.83 -5.24
C PRO A 24 11.27 5.21 -4.16
N ILE A 25 12.07 4.22 -3.74
CA ILE A 25 13.28 4.45 -2.95
C ILE A 25 14.41 4.69 -3.94
N TYR A 26 15.14 5.79 -3.74
CA TYR A 26 16.30 6.12 -4.56
C TYR A 26 17.55 5.46 -4.00
N VAL A 27 18.37 4.92 -4.88
CA VAL A 27 19.67 4.29 -4.57
C VAL A 27 20.75 4.89 -5.46
N THR A 28 21.97 4.98 -4.95
CA THR A 28 23.10 5.49 -5.72
C THR A 28 23.54 4.47 -6.79
N ALA A 29 24.23 4.96 -7.83
CA ALA A 29 24.77 4.08 -8.87
C ALA A 29 25.76 3.05 -8.32
N ARG A 30 26.54 3.42 -7.29
CA ARG A 30 27.52 2.53 -6.65
C ARG A 30 26.84 1.38 -5.91
N GLU A 31 25.77 1.65 -5.17
CA GLU A 31 24.98 0.62 -4.48
C GLU A 31 24.30 -0.32 -5.48
N LEU A 32 23.73 0.24 -6.55
CA LEU A 32 23.11 -0.57 -7.59
C LEU A 32 24.14 -1.45 -8.33
N TYR A 33 25.35 -0.96 -8.54
CA TYR A 33 26.45 -1.74 -9.10
C TYR A 33 26.86 -2.90 -8.19
N ALA A 34 26.88 -2.69 -6.86
CA ALA A 34 27.16 -3.76 -5.91
C ALA A 34 26.14 -4.91 -6.00
N LEU A 35 24.85 -4.59 -6.16
CA LEU A 35 23.80 -5.60 -6.37
C LEU A 35 24.01 -6.39 -7.67
N ARG A 36 24.41 -5.71 -8.76
CA ARG A 36 24.65 -6.36 -10.07
C ARG A 36 25.89 -7.27 -10.11
N ARG A 37 26.76 -7.21 -9.09
CA ARG A 37 27.93 -8.10 -8.95
C ARG A 37 27.60 -9.44 -8.27
N LEU A 38 26.38 -9.61 -7.77
CA LEU A 38 25.96 -10.87 -7.16
C LEU A 38 25.98 -12.01 -8.18
N MET A 39 26.25 -13.22 -7.71
CA MET A 39 26.29 -14.44 -8.51
C MET A 39 25.22 -15.43 -8.07
N GLN A 40 24.77 -16.26 -8.99
CA GLN A 40 23.86 -17.37 -8.73
C GLN A 40 24.63 -18.56 -8.14
N GLY A 41 24.08 -19.17 -7.09
CA GLY A 41 24.66 -20.33 -6.43
C GLY A 41 25.55 -19.97 -5.22
N PRO A 42 26.14 -20.99 -4.56
CA PRO A 42 27.00 -20.80 -3.40
C PRO A 42 28.38 -20.26 -3.81
N GLN A 43 29.10 -19.69 -2.84
CA GLN A 43 30.42 -19.08 -3.10
C GLN A 43 31.47 -20.03 -3.67
N ASN A 44 31.38 -21.32 -3.31
CA ASN A 44 32.34 -22.33 -3.73
C ASN A 44 32.12 -22.77 -5.19
N THR A 45 30.90 -22.58 -5.73
CA THR A 45 30.53 -23.00 -7.08
C THR A 45 29.59 -21.97 -7.73
N PRO A 46 30.09 -20.76 -8.02
CA PRO A 46 29.30 -19.73 -8.67
C PRO A 46 28.94 -20.17 -10.10
N LYS A 47 27.68 -19.95 -10.49
CA LYS A 47 27.18 -20.34 -11.82
C LYS A 47 27.27 -19.19 -12.81
N ALA A 48 26.34 -18.25 -12.72
CA ALA A 48 26.22 -17.10 -13.60
C ALA A 48 25.99 -15.84 -12.79
N PRO A 49 26.28 -14.64 -13.33
CA PRO A 49 25.85 -13.39 -12.70
C PRO A 49 24.34 -13.41 -12.40
N LEU A 50 23.94 -12.87 -11.25
CA LEU A 50 22.54 -12.73 -10.86
C LEU A 50 21.96 -11.47 -11.52
N GLY A 51 21.63 -11.61 -12.80
CA GLY A 51 20.97 -10.57 -13.61
C GLY A 51 19.59 -11.00 -14.07
N ASN A 52 18.75 -10.04 -14.44
CA ASN A 52 17.40 -10.25 -14.99
C ASN A 52 16.53 -11.20 -14.16
N ASN A 53 16.68 -11.16 -12.84
CA ASN A 53 15.97 -11.98 -11.86
C ASN A 53 14.56 -11.44 -11.56
N SER A 54 13.84 -11.02 -12.60
CA SER A 54 12.47 -10.52 -12.50
C SER A 54 11.53 -11.32 -13.40
N ARG A 55 10.33 -11.59 -12.89
CA ARG A 55 9.26 -12.21 -13.67
C ARG A 55 8.72 -11.20 -14.71
N PRO A 56 8.42 -11.60 -15.95
CA PRO A 56 7.77 -10.74 -16.93
C PRO A 56 6.40 -10.23 -16.47
N ILE A 57 5.94 -9.14 -17.09
CA ILE A 57 4.58 -8.63 -16.88
C ILE A 57 3.57 -9.73 -17.24
N GLN A 58 2.49 -9.83 -16.48
CA GLN A 58 1.43 -10.82 -16.67
C GLN A 58 0.10 -10.08 -16.86
N ASP A 59 -0.85 -10.75 -17.52
CA ASP A 59 -2.15 -10.19 -17.80
C ASP A 59 -2.95 -9.89 -16.52
N LEU A 60 -3.77 -8.84 -16.58
CA LEU A 60 -4.57 -8.43 -15.44
C LEU A 60 -5.75 -9.38 -15.18
N ASN A 61 -6.25 -10.07 -16.20
CA ASN A 61 -7.35 -11.05 -16.10
C ASN A 61 -8.55 -10.55 -15.30
N HIS A 62 -9.03 -9.34 -15.63
CA HIS A 62 -10.20 -8.70 -14.99
C HIS A 62 -10.08 -8.48 -13.47
N ARG A 63 -8.88 -8.58 -12.89
CA ARG A 63 -8.67 -8.28 -11.47
C ARG A 63 -8.84 -6.79 -11.21
N THR A 64 -9.45 -6.47 -10.08
CA THR A 64 -9.65 -5.08 -9.65
C THR A 64 -8.39 -4.55 -8.98
N ILE A 65 -7.94 -3.36 -9.39
CA ILE A 65 -6.84 -2.64 -8.76
C ILE A 65 -7.42 -1.52 -7.91
N ARG A 66 -7.04 -1.48 -6.63
CA ARG A 66 -7.45 -0.43 -5.68
C ARG A 66 -6.32 0.58 -5.52
N THR A 67 -6.62 1.86 -5.39
CA THR A 67 -5.62 2.89 -5.15
C THR A 67 -6.15 3.95 -4.19
N ASN A 68 -5.27 4.53 -3.39
CA ASN A 68 -5.56 5.70 -2.55
C ASN A 68 -5.06 7.01 -3.20
N ILE A 69 -4.60 6.92 -4.45
CA ILE A 69 -4.08 8.04 -5.23
C ILE A 69 -5.22 8.57 -6.07
N ASP A 70 -5.53 9.85 -5.90
CA ASP A 70 -6.43 10.56 -6.78
C ASP A 70 -5.68 10.98 -8.04
N PHE A 71 -6.04 10.39 -9.19
CA PHE A 71 -5.43 10.69 -10.49
C PHE A 71 -6.06 11.90 -11.18
N HIS A 72 -7.16 12.45 -10.66
CA HIS A 72 -7.86 13.60 -11.22
C HIS A 72 -7.69 14.84 -10.33
N LYS A 73 -6.86 15.80 -10.73
CA LYS A 73 -6.93 17.16 -10.19
C LYS A 73 -6.79 18.21 -11.28
N PRO A 74 -7.87 18.97 -11.52
CA PRO A 74 -7.68 20.40 -11.69
C PRO A 74 -8.17 21.20 -10.46
N ASP A 75 -9.39 21.00 -9.92
CA ASP A 75 -9.95 21.92 -8.88
C ASP A 75 -11.15 21.36 -8.05
N ALA A 76 -11.33 20.04 -7.89
CA ALA A 76 -12.58 19.51 -7.33
C ALA A 76 -12.51 19.10 -5.85
N LYS A 77 -13.38 19.69 -5.01
CA LYS A 77 -13.85 19.05 -3.75
C LYS A 77 -14.31 17.64 -4.08
N CYS A 78 -13.59 16.62 -3.60
CA CYS A 78 -13.92 15.21 -3.81
C CYS A 78 -15.29 14.87 -3.16
N PRO A 79 -16.35 14.54 -3.92
CA PRO A 79 -17.66 14.21 -3.34
C PRO A 79 -17.62 12.92 -2.53
N THR A 80 -16.77 11.96 -2.91
CA THR A 80 -16.65 10.64 -2.29
C THR A 80 -15.78 10.62 -1.03
N MET A 81 -15.11 11.73 -0.70
CA MET A 81 -14.32 11.89 0.53
C MET A 81 -14.76 13.09 1.38
N ALA A 82 -15.91 13.70 1.06
CA ALA A 82 -16.50 14.74 1.90
C ALA A 82 -16.92 14.12 3.25
N LYS A 83 -16.25 14.50 4.33
CA LYS A 83 -16.67 14.15 5.70
C LYS A 83 -17.76 15.14 6.13
N ASP A 84 -19.03 14.80 5.93
CA ASP A 84 -20.14 15.50 6.58
C ASP A 84 -20.23 15.09 8.06
N MET A 85 -19.26 15.55 8.85
CA MET A 85 -19.29 15.43 10.31
C MET A 85 -20.19 16.52 10.89
N HIS A 86 -21.39 16.14 11.32
CA HIS A 86 -22.23 16.98 12.16
C HIS A 86 -22.22 16.38 13.57
N TYR A 87 -21.93 17.20 14.57
CA TYR A 87 -22.15 16.84 15.97
C TYR A 87 -23.23 17.74 16.54
N ARG A 88 -24.15 17.16 17.30
CA ARG A 88 -25.10 17.91 18.12
C ARG A 88 -24.57 17.86 19.54
N ALA A 89 -24.01 18.96 20.02
CA ALA A 89 -23.67 19.08 21.43
C ALA A 89 -24.97 19.19 22.23
N ASN A 90 -25.07 18.42 23.31
CA ASN A 90 -26.13 18.64 24.29
C ASN A 90 -25.82 19.99 24.96
N THR A 91 -26.72 20.95 24.82
CA THR A 91 -26.66 22.17 25.62
C THR A 91 -27.11 21.79 27.01
N TRP A 92 -26.18 21.76 27.97
CA TRP A 92 -26.52 21.70 29.37
C TRP A 92 -27.37 22.94 29.67
N GLN A 93 -28.67 22.75 29.92
CA GLN A 93 -29.45 23.77 30.57
C GLN A 93 -28.92 23.82 31.99
N ASP A 94 -28.24 24.91 32.33
CA ASP A 94 -27.87 25.22 33.70
C ASP A 94 -29.13 25.70 34.43
N ASP A 95 -30.16 24.83 34.46
CA ASP A 95 -31.28 24.98 35.38
C ASP A 95 -30.77 24.42 36.70
N GLY A 96 -30.22 25.35 37.47
CA GLY A 96 -29.63 25.13 38.78
C GLY A 96 -30.63 24.58 39.79
N THR A 97 -30.89 23.28 39.71
CA THR A 97 -31.41 22.47 40.81
C THR A 97 -30.83 21.06 40.75
N LEU A 98 -29.82 20.85 41.59
CA LEU A 98 -29.21 19.58 41.97
C LEU A 98 -30.26 18.48 42.22
N THR A 99 -30.10 17.29 41.63
CA THR A 99 -30.34 16.02 42.35
C THR A 99 -29.49 14.87 41.79
N HIS A 100 -29.12 14.00 42.73
CA HIS A 100 -28.11 12.94 42.72
C HIS A 100 -28.17 11.85 41.64
N ASN A 101 -26.96 11.38 41.28
CA ASN A 101 -26.50 10.01 41.04
C ASN A 101 -27.37 9.06 40.18
N VAL A 102 -26.82 8.57 39.06
CA VAL A 102 -26.61 7.14 38.78
C VAL A 102 -25.45 6.98 37.79
N VAL A 103 -24.48 6.14 38.16
CA VAL A 103 -23.46 5.57 37.29
C VAL A 103 -24.01 4.26 36.72
N VAL A 104 -24.07 4.13 35.39
CA VAL A 104 -23.90 2.87 34.64
C VAL A 104 -23.19 3.19 33.33
#